data_AF-X6BXN0-F1
#
_entry.id   AF-X6BXN0-F1
#
_cell.length_a   1.000
_cell.length_b   1.000
_cell.length_c   1.000
_cell.angle_alpha   90.00
_cell.angle_beta   90.00
_cell.angle_gamma   90.00
#
_symmetry.space_group_name_H-M   'P 1'
#
loop_
_entity.id
_entity.type
_entity.pdbx_description
1 polymer ?
#
loop_
_entity_poly.entity_id
_entity_poly.type
_entity_poly.pdbx_seq_one_letter_code
_entity_poly.pdbx_strand_id
1 'polypeptide(L)'
;MSASHVAVELLRASAECLSLRLAVLPEIAAFANGAKPALRFVVSPSDATRLHAAATRLRLDVRTKPIFLSSKGNGWNEIVSGPTESSQELIVITRDNSAGRLLDAELIDAVEAGLLLGYPECCVRALSGIAAAADQWALHLLENANKPINARLNRFAAEWGGIGLIGELFPCSLHCAAAACYAQSLYNSAISLGLCRLAEAAKSDALASVSVSPLGRISRAKAKGTVEFYW
;
A
#
# COMPACT_ATOMS: atom_id res chain seq x y z
N MET A 1 17.54 -3.52 -18.55
CA MET A 1 16.16 -3.03 -18.77
C MET A 1 16.03 -1.68 -18.06
N SER A 2 15.55 -0.62 -18.73
CA SER A 2 15.47 0.71 -18.10
C SER A 2 14.33 0.81 -17.09
N ALA A 3 14.48 1.68 -16.09
CA ALA A 3 13.44 1.95 -15.10
C ALA A 3 12.12 2.40 -15.74
N SER A 4 12.20 3.29 -16.73
CA SER A 4 11.02 3.76 -17.48
C SER A 4 10.28 2.63 -18.20
N HIS A 5 11.00 1.65 -18.78
CA HIS A 5 10.35 0.51 -19.43
C HIS A 5 9.59 -0.37 -18.42
N VAL A 6 10.21 -0.68 -17.28
CA VAL A 6 9.54 -1.42 -16.18
C VAL A 6 8.30 -0.68 -15.70
N ALA A 7 8.42 0.64 -15.46
CA ALA A 7 7.31 1.46 -15.01
C ALA A 7 6.14 1.43 -16.01
N VAL A 8 6.41 1.67 -17.30
CA VAL A 8 5.36 1.73 -18.33
C VAL A 8 4.63 0.40 -18.46
N GLU A 9 5.34 -0.72 -18.51
CA GLU A 9 4.71 -2.04 -18.68
C GLU A 9 3.86 -2.43 -17.46
N LEU A 10 4.37 -2.22 -16.24
CA LEU A 10 3.61 -2.52 -15.02
C LEU A 10 2.43 -1.56 -14.85
N LEU A 11 2.61 -0.25 -15.07
CA LEU A 11 1.51 0.72 -14.99
C LEU A 11 0.43 0.45 -16.03
N ARG A 12 0.79 0.05 -17.26
CA ARG A 12 -0.19 -0.35 -18.29
C ARG A 12 -0.98 -1.56 -17.84
N ALA A 13 -0.30 -2.61 -17.35
CA ALA A 13 -0.97 -3.80 -16.84
C ALA A 13 -1.90 -3.46 -15.67
N SER A 14 -1.46 -2.60 -14.75
CA SER A 14 -2.26 -2.14 -13.61
C SER A 14 -3.44 -1.25 -14.00
N ALA A 15 -3.31 -0.42 -15.04
CA ALA A 15 -4.40 0.46 -15.49
C ALA A 15 -5.60 -0.32 -16.05
N GLU A 16 -5.38 -1.55 -16.50
CA GLU A 16 -6.44 -2.46 -16.97
C GLU A 16 -7.04 -3.32 -15.85
N CYS A 17 -6.49 -3.25 -14.62
CA CYS A 17 -6.96 -4.03 -13.48
C CYS A 17 -8.05 -3.28 -12.72
N LEU A 18 -9.30 -3.74 -12.81
CA LEU A 18 -10.44 -3.11 -12.14
C LEU A 18 -10.40 -3.26 -10.62
N SER A 19 -9.70 -4.28 -10.11
CA SER A 19 -9.57 -4.54 -8.68
C SER A 19 -8.41 -3.80 -8.00
N LEU A 20 -7.54 -3.14 -8.78
CA LEU A 20 -6.32 -2.54 -8.27
C LEU A 20 -6.56 -1.12 -7.77
N ARG A 21 -6.24 -0.88 -6.49
CA ARG A 21 -6.43 0.43 -5.86
C ARG A 21 -5.35 1.42 -6.27
N LEU A 22 -5.72 2.68 -6.47
CA LEU A 22 -4.79 3.72 -6.93
C LEU A 22 -3.60 3.97 -5.98
N ALA A 23 -3.77 3.65 -4.69
CA ALA A 23 -2.73 3.76 -3.66
C ALA A 23 -1.45 2.94 -3.95
N VAL A 24 -1.49 1.95 -4.86
CA VAL A 24 -0.31 1.15 -5.20
C VAL A 24 0.54 1.77 -6.32
N LEU A 25 0.02 2.77 -7.04
CA LEU A 25 0.72 3.34 -8.21
C LEU A 25 2.07 4.01 -7.85
N PRO A 26 2.20 4.76 -6.73
CA PRO A 26 3.50 5.27 -6.31
C PRO A 26 4.51 4.15 -6.00
N GLU A 27 4.05 3.00 -5.51
CA GLU A 27 4.93 1.85 -5.24
C GLU A 27 5.47 1.23 -6.53
N ILE A 28 4.66 1.17 -7.61
CA ILE A 28 5.13 0.72 -8.93
C ILE A 28 6.25 1.63 -9.45
N ALA A 29 6.10 2.95 -9.31
CA ALA A 29 7.14 3.91 -9.70
C ALA A 29 8.42 3.71 -8.87
N ALA A 30 8.31 3.54 -7.56
CA ALA A 30 9.45 3.28 -6.68
C ALA A 30 10.13 1.94 -6.98
N PHE A 31 9.35 0.88 -7.24
CA PHE A 31 9.88 -0.41 -7.65
C PHE A 31 10.64 -0.30 -8.98
N ALA A 32 10.07 0.41 -9.97
CA ALA A 32 10.68 0.61 -11.28
C ALA A 32 12.04 1.33 -11.20
N ASN A 33 12.19 2.27 -10.27
CA ASN A 33 13.45 2.96 -9.98
C ASN A 33 14.39 2.24 -9.01
N GLY A 34 13.98 1.09 -8.46
CA GLY A 34 14.77 0.31 -7.49
C GLY A 34 14.73 0.86 -6.06
N ALA A 35 13.90 1.87 -5.78
CA ALA A 35 13.70 2.39 -4.42
C ALA A 35 12.83 1.46 -3.55
N LYS A 36 12.02 0.59 -4.17
CA LYS A 36 11.25 -0.47 -3.49
C LYS A 36 11.70 -1.85 -4.01
N PRO A 37 11.99 -2.83 -3.13
CA PRO A 37 12.54 -4.12 -3.54
C PRO A 37 11.50 -5.06 -4.19
N ALA A 38 10.23 -4.91 -3.80
CA ALA A 38 9.16 -5.81 -4.20
C ALA A 38 7.84 -5.05 -4.41
N LEU A 39 6.94 -5.65 -5.19
CA LEU A 39 5.54 -5.24 -5.30
C LEU A 39 4.65 -6.36 -4.78
N ARG A 40 3.50 -5.97 -4.25
CA ARG A 40 2.48 -6.91 -3.81
C ARG A 40 1.09 -6.37 -4.12
N PHE A 41 0.26 -7.21 -4.72
CA PHE A 41 -1.12 -6.87 -5.03
C PHE A 41 -2.05 -7.99 -4.58
N VAL A 42 -3.26 -7.60 -4.19
CA VAL A 42 -4.38 -8.53 -4.02
C VAL A 42 -5.46 -8.10 -4.98
N VAL A 43 -5.75 -8.98 -5.93
CA VAL A 43 -6.53 -8.67 -7.13
C VAL A 43 -7.40 -9.84 -7.52
N SER A 44 -8.30 -9.63 -8.48
CA SER A 44 -9.06 -10.72 -9.09
C SER A 44 -8.14 -11.71 -9.84
N PRO A 45 -8.54 -12.99 -10.03
CA PRO A 45 -7.73 -13.96 -10.77
C PRO A 45 -7.36 -13.55 -12.20
N SER A 46 -8.25 -12.83 -12.89
CA SER A 46 -7.98 -12.33 -14.24
C SER A 46 -6.93 -11.21 -14.23
N ASP A 47 -6.99 -10.30 -13.25
CA ASP A 47 -6.00 -9.24 -13.06
C ASP A 47 -4.64 -9.80 -12.66
N ALA A 48 -4.59 -10.82 -11.79
CA ALA A 48 -3.36 -11.52 -11.45
C ALA A 48 -2.69 -12.14 -12.67
N THR A 49 -3.47 -12.76 -13.57
CA THR A 49 -2.96 -13.33 -14.82
C THR A 49 -2.28 -12.25 -15.69
N ARG A 50 -2.89 -11.05 -15.80
CA ARG A 50 -2.32 -9.93 -16.56
C ARG A 50 -1.01 -9.43 -15.94
N LEU A 51 -1.01 -9.19 -14.63
CA LEU A 51 0.17 -8.71 -13.91
C LEU A 51 1.31 -9.73 -13.96
N HIS A 52 0.99 -11.02 -13.81
CA HIS A 52 1.96 -12.11 -13.94
C HIS A 52 2.58 -12.12 -15.35
N ALA A 53 1.77 -12.04 -16.40
CA ALA A 53 2.26 -11.98 -17.77
C ALA A 53 3.18 -10.78 -18.02
N ALA A 54 2.81 -9.59 -17.51
CA ALA A 54 3.64 -8.40 -17.59
C ALA A 54 4.98 -8.57 -16.86
N ALA A 55 4.97 -9.09 -15.64
CA ALA A 55 6.18 -9.37 -14.86
C ALA A 55 7.10 -10.38 -15.56
N THR A 56 6.55 -11.45 -16.12
CA THR A 56 7.30 -12.47 -16.87
C THR A 56 7.95 -11.89 -18.13
N ARG A 57 7.25 -11.01 -18.89
CA ARG A 57 7.85 -10.31 -20.04
C ARG A 57 9.05 -9.45 -19.64
N LEU A 58 8.97 -8.84 -18.45
CA LEU A 58 10.04 -8.05 -17.86
C LEU A 58 11.15 -8.90 -17.22
N ARG A 59 11.03 -10.24 -17.22
CA ARG A 59 11.95 -11.17 -16.56
C ARG A 59 12.12 -10.88 -15.06
N LEU A 60 11.04 -10.47 -14.41
CA LEU A 60 10.97 -10.32 -12.96
C LEU A 60 10.56 -11.65 -12.34
N ASP A 61 10.98 -11.91 -11.10
CA ASP A 61 10.46 -13.05 -10.37
C ASP A 61 9.06 -12.71 -9.87
N VAL A 62 8.10 -13.58 -10.18
CA VAL A 62 6.70 -13.37 -9.85
C VAL A 62 6.07 -14.65 -9.33
N ARG A 63 5.33 -14.54 -8.23
CA ARG A 63 4.57 -15.65 -7.65
C ARG A 63 3.14 -15.20 -7.36
N THR A 64 2.22 -16.14 -7.49
CA THR A 64 0.80 -15.94 -7.26
C THR A 64 0.26 -17.03 -6.36
N LYS A 65 -0.72 -16.71 -5.52
CA LYS A 65 -1.44 -17.70 -4.71
C LYS A 65 -2.89 -17.26 -4.50
N PRO A 66 -3.85 -18.19 -4.63
CA PRO A 66 -5.21 -17.94 -4.20
C PRO A 66 -5.25 -17.65 -2.71
N ILE A 67 -5.97 -16.59 -2.34
CA ILE A 67 -6.23 -16.21 -0.95
C ILE A 67 -7.72 -15.90 -0.74
N PHE A 68 -8.12 -15.93 0.52
CA PHE A 68 -9.45 -15.56 0.97
C PHE A 68 -9.32 -14.42 1.96
N LEU A 69 -10.23 -13.46 1.87
CA LEU A 69 -10.22 -12.26 2.71
C LEU A 69 -11.43 -12.24 3.61
N SER A 70 -11.22 -11.90 4.88
CA SER A 70 -12.29 -11.53 5.81
C SER A 70 -12.24 -10.02 6.05
N SER A 71 -13.38 -9.34 5.89
CA SER A 71 -13.51 -7.93 6.29
C SER A 71 -13.85 -7.85 7.77
N LYS A 72 -13.06 -7.10 8.53
CA LYS A 72 -13.23 -6.91 9.98
C LYS A 72 -13.99 -5.61 10.33
N GLY A 73 -14.50 -4.90 9.31
CA GLY A 73 -15.12 -3.58 9.45
C GLY A 73 -14.12 -2.44 9.23
N ASN A 74 -14.64 -1.23 8.99
CA ASN A 74 -13.86 0.01 8.78
C ASN A 74 -12.70 -0.12 7.78
N GLY A 75 -12.89 -0.87 6.70
CA GLY A 75 -11.91 -1.03 5.63
C GLY A 75 -10.78 -2.04 5.90
N TRP A 76 -10.69 -2.59 7.12
CA TRP A 76 -9.66 -3.59 7.47
C TRP A 76 -9.99 -4.96 6.91
N ASN A 77 -9.00 -5.59 6.26
CA ASN A 77 -9.11 -6.93 5.69
C ASN A 77 -7.96 -7.81 6.17
N GLU A 78 -8.25 -9.09 6.41
CA GLU A 78 -7.27 -10.10 6.81
C GLU A 78 -7.31 -11.29 5.88
N ILE A 79 -6.15 -11.90 5.62
CA ILE A 79 -6.05 -13.18 4.91
C ILE A 79 -6.51 -14.29 5.86
N VAL A 80 -7.46 -15.11 5.43
CA VAL A 80 -8.01 -16.21 6.22
C VAL A 80 -7.80 -17.58 5.56
N SER A 81 -7.67 -18.60 6.40
CA SER A 81 -7.55 -20.00 5.96
C SER A 81 -8.94 -20.58 5.69
N GLY A 82 -9.38 -20.57 4.43
CA GLY A 82 -10.58 -21.28 4.00
C GLY A 82 -11.45 -20.47 3.03
N PRO A 83 -12.26 -21.15 2.20
CA PRO A 83 -13.02 -20.49 1.17
C PRO A 83 -14.06 -19.51 1.73
N THR A 84 -13.95 -18.25 1.32
CA THR A 84 -15.01 -17.22 1.43
C THR A 84 -15.80 -17.13 0.11
N GLU A 85 -16.88 -16.36 0.09
CA GLU A 85 -17.75 -16.21 -1.11
C GLU A 85 -17.02 -15.67 -2.35
N SER A 86 -15.86 -15.02 -2.19
CA SER A 86 -14.98 -14.64 -3.31
C SER A 86 -13.51 -15.00 -3.02
N SER A 87 -12.86 -15.65 -3.99
CA SER A 87 -11.41 -15.86 -4.00
C SER A 87 -10.72 -14.66 -4.65
N GLN A 88 -9.60 -14.24 -4.07
CA GLN A 88 -8.68 -13.27 -4.67
C GLN A 88 -7.34 -13.95 -4.93
N GLU A 89 -6.47 -13.30 -5.70
CA GLU A 89 -5.09 -13.72 -5.91
C GLU A 89 -4.14 -12.74 -5.22
N LEU A 90 -3.26 -13.28 -4.38
CA LEU A 90 -2.09 -12.58 -3.90
C LEU A 90 -0.99 -12.73 -4.95
N ILE A 91 -0.50 -11.62 -5.49
CA ILE A 91 0.64 -11.60 -6.40
C ILE A 91 1.79 -10.82 -5.76
N VAL A 92 2.99 -11.37 -5.84
CA VAL A 92 4.23 -10.73 -5.40
C VAL A 92 5.23 -10.71 -6.55
N ILE A 93 5.89 -9.57 -6.75
CA ILE A 93 6.85 -9.35 -7.85
C ILE A 93 8.13 -8.79 -7.27
N THR A 94 9.27 -9.42 -7.57
CA THR A 94 10.60 -9.02 -7.09
C THR A 94 11.59 -8.92 -8.24
N ARG A 95 12.69 -8.18 -8.02
CA ARG A 95 13.79 -8.08 -8.99
C ARG A 95 14.79 -9.22 -8.88
N ASP A 96 14.95 -9.74 -7.67
CA ASP A 96 15.71 -10.94 -7.35
C ASP A 96 14.77 -12.15 -7.25
N ASN A 97 15.32 -13.32 -6.91
CA ASN A 97 14.57 -14.58 -6.82
C ASN A 97 13.86 -14.75 -5.46
N SER A 98 13.44 -13.66 -4.82
CA SER A 98 12.84 -13.70 -3.47
C SER A 98 11.31 -13.72 -3.47
N ALA A 99 10.63 -13.78 -4.63
CA ALA A 99 9.17 -13.73 -4.68
C ALA A 99 8.54 -14.92 -3.95
N GLY A 100 9.15 -16.12 -4.02
CA GLY A 100 8.69 -17.29 -3.28
C GLY A 100 8.73 -17.07 -1.77
N ARG A 101 9.86 -16.59 -1.25
CA ARG A 101 10.04 -16.28 0.18
C ARG A 101 9.06 -15.22 0.67
N LEU A 102 8.86 -14.14 -0.11
CA LEU A 102 7.90 -13.09 0.22
C LEU A 102 6.45 -13.62 0.22
N LEU A 103 6.10 -14.46 -0.74
CA LEU A 103 4.76 -15.07 -0.80
C LEU A 103 4.49 -15.95 0.42
N ASP A 104 5.47 -16.75 0.85
CA ASP A 104 5.33 -17.57 2.04
C ASP A 104 5.20 -16.71 3.30
N ALA A 105 6.04 -15.68 3.44
CA ALA A 105 6.00 -14.74 4.56
C ALA A 105 4.65 -14.02 4.69
N GLU A 106 4.03 -13.57 3.60
CA GLU A 106 2.70 -12.93 3.63
C GLU A 106 1.60 -13.80 4.30
N LEU A 107 1.81 -15.12 4.38
CA LEU A 107 0.82 -16.06 4.91
C LEU A 107 1.08 -16.47 6.36
N ILE A 108 2.34 -16.38 6.82
CA ILE A 108 2.74 -16.94 8.12
C ILE A 108 3.55 -15.98 8.99
N ASP A 109 4.22 -14.99 8.39
CA ASP A 109 5.10 -14.04 9.07
C ASP A 109 4.99 -12.63 8.46
N ALA A 110 4.03 -11.87 8.98
CA ALA A 110 3.80 -10.49 8.53
C ALA A 110 4.98 -9.56 8.82
N VAL A 111 5.85 -9.89 9.80
CA VAL A 111 7.05 -9.09 10.09
C VAL A 111 8.07 -9.27 8.98
N GLU A 112 8.36 -10.53 8.63
CA GLU A 112 9.25 -10.86 7.51
C GLU A 112 8.71 -10.28 6.19
N ALA A 113 7.41 -10.43 5.93
CA ALA A 113 6.77 -9.87 4.74
C ALA A 113 6.99 -8.35 4.64
N GLY A 114 6.78 -7.62 5.74
CA GLY A 114 6.98 -6.17 5.77
C GLY A 114 8.41 -5.74 5.46
N LEU A 115 9.39 -6.47 5.99
CA LEU A 115 10.81 -6.22 5.72
C LEU A 115 11.17 -6.52 4.27
N LEU A 116 10.70 -7.65 3.72
CA LEU A 116 10.92 -8.04 2.31
C LEU A 116 10.25 -7.07 1.32
N LEU A 117 9.13 -6.45 1.70
CA LEU A 117 8.47 -5.40 0.93
C LEU A 117 9.18 -4.04 1.00
N GLY A 118 10.21 -3.92 1.86
CA GLY A 118 10.97 -2.70 2.06
C GLY A 118 10.27 -1.65 2.94
N TYR A 119 9.30 -2.05 3.77
CA TYR A 119 8.71 -1.11 4.73
C TYR A 119 9.69 -0.79 5.85
N PRO A 120 9.71 0.46 6.35
CA PRO A 120 10.51 0.81 7.52
C PRO A 120 10.12 -0.02 8.74
N GLU A 121 11.11 -0.40 9.56
CA GLU A 121 10.91 -1.24 10.75
C GLU A 121 9.86 -0.71 11.73
N CYS A 122 9.70 0.62 11.82
CA CYS A 122 8.68 1.25 12.66
C CYS A 122 7.26 0.86 12.21
N CYS A 123 7.02 0.74 10.90
CA CYS A 123 5.74 0.34 10.34
C CYS A 123 5.50 -1.14 10.58
N VAL A 124 6.55 -1.96 10.39
CA VAL A 124 6.49 -3.41 10.64
C VAL A 124 6.19 -3.69 12.11
N ARG A 125 6.85 -3.00 13.04
CA ARG A 125 6.61 -3.14 14.49
C ARG A 125 5.24 -2.65 14.93
N ALA A 126 4.68 -1.63 14.27
CA ALA A 126 3.37 -1.10 14.61
C ALA A 126 2.22 -2.04 14.19
N LEU A 127 2.46 -2.96 13.25
CA LEU A 127 1.42 -3.80 12.65
C LEU A 127 0.62 -4.59 13.70
N SER A 128 1.27 -5.20 14.69
CA SER A 128 0.60 -6.03 15.70
C SER A 128 -0.36 -5.22 16.56
N GLY A 129 0.04 -4.02 16.99
CA GLY A 129 -0.81 -3.12 17.77
C GLY A 129 -2.01 -2.63 16.97
N ILE A 130 -1.82 -2.37 15.67
CA ILE A 130 -2.88 -1.88 14.79
C ILE A 130 -3.85 -3.00 14.43
N ALA A 131 -3.36 -4.22 14.17
CA ALA A 131 -4.18 -5.40 13.96
C ALA A 131 -5.01 -5.75 15.20
N ALA A 132 -4.46 -5.58 16.41
CA ALA A 132 -5.20 -5.75 17.66
C ALA A 132 -6.35 -4.74 17.83
N ALA A 133 -6.29 -3.60 17.13
CA ALA A 133 -7.33 -2.58 17.08
C ALA A 133 -7.99 -2.51 15.69
N ALA A 134 -8.12 -3.65 14.98
CA ALA A 134 -8.58 -3.69 13.58
C ALA A 134 -9.91 -2.95 13.32
N ASP A 135 -10.86 -3.01 14.24
CA ASP A 135 -12.15 -2.34 14.16
C ASP A 135 -12.06 -0.82 14.45
N GLN A 136 -10.98 -0.34 15.07
CA GLN A 136 -10.76 1.05 15.44
C GLN A 136 -9.39 1.58 14.98
N TRP A 137 -8.80 0.96 13.95
CA TRP A 137 -7.41 1.20 13.55
C TRP A 137 -7.11 2.67 13.25
N ALA A 138 -8.10 3.39 12.71
CA ALA A 138 -7.99 4.80 12.38
C ALA A 138 -7.86 5.69 13.63
N LEU A 139 -8.64 5.40 14.68
CA LEU A 139 -8.54 6.07 15.98
C LEU A 139 -7.21 5.72 16.63
N HIS A 140 -6.86 4.44 16.65
CA HIS A 140 -5.58 3.98 17.20
C HIS A 140 -4.38 4.69 16.56
N LEU A 141 -4.37 4.89 15.24
CA LEU A 141 -3.32 5.65 14.57
C LEU A 141 -3.27 7.13 14.99
N LEU A 142 -4.42 7.77 15.15
CA LEU A 142 -4.51 9.19 15.51
C LEU A 142 -4.12 9.44 16.98
N GLU A 143 -4.51 8.55 17.89
CA GLU A 143 -4.17 8.63 19.31
C GLU A 143 -2.65 8.49 19.54
N ASN A 144 -1.98 7.72 18.69
CA ASN A 144 -0.53 7.52 18.73
C ASN A 144 0.26 8.47 17.81
N ALA A 145 -0.39 9.46 17.19
CA ALA A 145 0.26 10.37 16.26
C ALA A 145 0.99 11.53 16.97
N ASN A 146 2.15 11.93 16.43
CA ASN A 146 2.76 13.21 16.79
C ASN A 146 2.02 14.35 16.10
N LYS A 147 1.83 15.47 16.81
CA LYS A 147 1.27 16.70 16.25
C LYS A 147 2.38 17.73 16.01
N PRO A 148 2.42 18.39 14.84
CA PRO A 148 1.55 18.23 13.67
C PRO A 148 1.80 16.90 12.93
N ILE A 149 0.75 16.36 12.29
CA ILE A 149 0.83 15.08 11.57
C ILE A 149 1.35 15.32 10.15
N ASN A 150 2.38 14.56 9.76
CA ASN A 150 2.97 14.65 8.43
C ASN A 150 2.04 14.04 7.37
N ALA A 151 1.67 14.82 6.35
CA ALA A 151 0.81 14.42 5.25
C ALA A 151 1.34 13.20 4.48
N ARG A 152 2.66 13.01 4.42
CA ARG A 152 3.24 11.85 3.75
C ARG A 152 2.90 10.52 4.42
N LEU A 153 2.48 10.56 5.68
CA LEU A 153 2.02 9.41 6.45
C LEU A 153 0.50 9.22 6.37
N ASN A 154 -0.22 10.13 5.69
CA ASN A 154 -1.66 10.05 5.55
C ASN A 154 -2.07 8.90 4.63
N ARG A 155 -2.34 7.74 5.24
CA ARG A 155 -2.85 6.56 4.55
C ARG A 155 -4.37 6.55 4.40
N PHE A 156 -5.08 7.46 5.06
CA PHE A 156 -6.55 7.50 5.01
C PHE A 156 -7.06 7.76 3.60
N ALA A 157 -6.23 8.31 2.71
CA ALA A 157 -6.51 8.48 1.29
C ALA A 157 -7.06 7.22 0.62
N ALA A 158 -6.53 6.06 0.97
CA ALA A 158 -6.98 4.77 0.44
C ALA A 158 -8.48 4.50 0.71
N GLU A 159 -9.02 4.98 1.84
CA GLU A 159 -10.39 4.68 2.28
C GLU A 159 -11.47 5.37 1.44
N TRP A 160 -11.11 6.45 0.73
CA TRP A 160 -12.01 7.09 -0.24
C TRP A 160 -11.59 6.86 -1.69
N GLY A 161 -10.72 5.86 -1.94
CA GLY A 161 -10.20 5.54 -3.27
C GLY A 161 -9.18 6.55 -3.80
N GLY A 162 -8.63 7.41 -2.94
CA GLY A 162 -7.53 8.31 -3.26
C GLY A 162 -6.18 7.60 -3.33
N ILE A 163 -5.12 8.37 -3.58
CA ILE A 163 -3.75 7.87 -3.70
C ILE A 163 -2.99 8.16 -2.41
N GLY A 164 -2.69 7.11 -1.65
CA GLY A 164 -1.70 7.18 -0.57
C GLY A 164 -0.27 7.18 -1.13
N LEU A 165 0.66 7.89 -0.46
CA LEU A 165 2.09 7.81 -0.82
C LEU A 165 2.72 6.51 -0.36
N ILE A 166 2.33 6.01 0.82
CA ILE A 166 2.73 4.70 1.32
C ILE A 166 1.61 3.73 0.97
N GLY A 167 1.96 2.57 0.40
CA GLY A 167 0.98 1.54 0.02
C GLY A 167 0.15 1.01 1.20
N GLU A 168 -0.93 0.31 0.88
CA GLU A 168 -2.00 0.02 1.83
C GLU A 168 -1.64 -0.96 2.96
N LEU A 169 -0.66 -1.84 2.77
CA LEU A 169 -0.59 -3.06 3.58
C LEU A 169 -0.03 -2.90 4.98
N PHE A 170 0.95 -2.02 5.15
CA PHE A 170 1.58 -1.82 6.44
C PHE A 170 1.13 -0.48 6.98
N PRO A 171 0.07 -0.47 7.82
CA PRO A 171 -0.27 0.71 8.58
C PRO A 171 0.98 1.19 9.31
N CYS A 172 1.55 2.28 8.83
CA CYS A 172 2.64 2.89 9.54
C CYS A 172 2.11 3.79 10.63
N SER A 173 2.85 3.89 11.73
CA SER A 173 2.52 4.89 12.73
C SER A 173 2.66 6.30 12.14
N LEU A 174 1.74 7.18 12.51
CA LEU A 174 1.71 8.58 12.03
C LEU A 174 2.84 9.44 12.64
N HIS A 175 3.76 8.85 13.40
CA HIS A 175 4.92 9.49 14.01
C HIS A 175 6.26 8.98 13.46
N CYS A 176 6.26 8.03 12.50
CA CYS A 176 7.51 7.45 12.03
C CYS A 176 8.24 8.33 11.00
N ALA A 177 9.38 8.89 11.40
CA ALA A 177 10.24 9.67 10.52
C ALA A 177 10.79 8.87 9.32
N ALA A 178 11.17 7.61 9.53
CA ALA A 178 11.65 6.73 8.45
C ALA A 178 10.56 6.48 7.39
N ALA A 179 9.30 6.39 7.81
CA ALA A 179 8.17 6.26 6.90
C ALA A 179 7.88 7.54 6.12
N ALA A 180 8.06 8.72 6.73
CA ALA A 180 7.94 9.98 6.02
C ALA A 180 9.04 10.12 4.95
N CYS A 181 10.27 9.67 5.26
CA CYS A 181 11.37 9.61 4.30
C CYS A 181 11.09 8.61 3.17
N TYR A 182 10.59 7.42 3.51
CA TYR A 182 10.18 6.41 2.54
C TYR A 182 9.10 6.95 1.60
N ALA A 183 8.03 7.56 2.12
CA ALA A 183 7.00 8.20 1.32
C ALA A 183 7.52 9.31 0.39
N GLN A 184 8.47 10.12 0.87
CA GLN A 184 9.13 11.12 0.04
C GLN A 184 9.93 10.47 -1.10
N SER A 185 10.56 9.32 -0.86
CA SER A 185 11.27 8.57 -1.90
C SER A 185 10.31 8.01 -2.97
N LEU A 186 9.10 7.60 -2.58
CA LEU A 186 8.05 7.15 -3.49
C LEU A 186 7.54 8.31 -4.36
N TYR A 187 7.27 9.47 -3.74
CA TYR A 187 6.94 10.71 -4.46
C TYR A 187 8.04 11.09 -5.47
N ASN A 188 9.31 11.12 -5.02
CA ASN A 188 10.45 11.46 -5.89
C ASN A 188 10.62 10.45 -7.03
N SER A 189 10.34 9.18 -6.78
CA SER A 189 10.40 8.15 -7.83
C SER A 189 9.38 8.42 -8.93
N ALA A 190 8.14 8.75 -8.57
CA ALA A 190 7.13 9.15 -9.54
C ALA A 190 7.57 10.38 -10.36
N ILE A 191 8.09 11.43 -9.71
CA ILE A 191 8.60 12.63 -10.40
C ILE A 191 9.73 12.28 -11.38
N SER A 192 10.73 11.51 -10.94
CA SER A 192 11.90 11.16 -11.78
C SER A 192 11.55 10.32 -13.01
N LEU A 193 10.42 9.60 -12.99
CA LEU A 193 9.88 8.85 -14.13
C LEU A 193 8.97 9.70 -15.03
N GLY A 194 8.83 10.99 -14.75
CA GLY A 194 7.93 11.90 -15.49
C GLY A 194 6.45 11.76 -15.12
N LEU A 195 6.12 11.04 -14.05
CA LEU A 195 4.75 10.81 -13.58
C LEU A 195 4.25 11.96 -12.68
N CYS A 196 4.51 13.20 -13.08
CA CYS A 196 4.26 14.39 -12.25
C CYS A 196 2.78 14.53 -11.85
N ARG A 197 1.85 14.16 -12.74
CA ARG A 197 0.41 14.18 -12.43
C ARG A 197 0.04 13.19 -11.33
N LEU A 198 0.65 12.00 -11.33
CA LEU A 198 0.44 11.01 -10.26
C LEU A 198 0.98 11.53 -8.94
N ALA A 199 2.19 12.11 -8.94
CA ALA A 199 2.81 12.65 -7.75
C ALA A 199 2.00 13.80 -7.13
N GLU A 200 1.52 14.74 -7.95
CA GLU A 200 0.68 15.85 -7.47
C GLU A 200 -0.69 15.38 -6.99
N ALA A 201 -1.30 14.38 -7.66
CA ALA A 201 -2.55 13.78 -7.18
C ALA A 201 -2.36 13.11 -5.81
N ALA A 202 -1.30 12.32 -5.64
CA ALA A 202 -0.94 11.69 -4.37
C ALA A 202 -0.70 12.72 -3.26
N LYS A 203 0.01 13.82 -3.56
CA LYS A 203 0.23 14.92 -2.63
C LYS A 203 -1.08 15.61 -2.23
N SER A 204 -1.95 15.86 -3.20
CA SER A 204 -3.26 16.47 -2.95
C SER A 204 -4.13 15.59 -2.04
N ASP A 205 -4.19 14.29 -2.31
CA ASP A 205 -4.94 13.34 -1.48
C ASP A 205 -4.32 13.19 -0.08
N ALA A 206 -2.99 13.17 0.02
CA ALA A 206 -2.26 13.14 1.28
C ALA A 206 -2.52 14.38 2.16
N LEU A 207 -2.81 15.53 1.56
CA LEU A 207 -3.15 16.78 2.27
C LEU A 207 -4.63 16.90 2.63
N ALA A 208 -5.48 15.99 2.14
CA ALA A 208 -6.90 16.03 2.45
C ALA A 208 -7.12 15.83 3.95
N SER A 209 -7.83 16.77 4.56
CA SER A 209 -8.24 16.65 5.95
C SER A 209 -9.26 15.53 6.12
N VAL A 210 -9.24 14.88 7.28
CA VAL A 210 -10.14 13.76 7.59
C VAL A 210 -10.81 13.95 8.93
N SER A 211 -12.03 13.43 9.05
CA SER A 211 -12.73 13.25 10.31
C SER A 211 -12.80 11.75 10.59
N VAL A 212 -12.45 11.33 11.81
CA VAL A 212 -12.62 9.95 12.27
C VAL A 212 -13.69 9.94 13.35
N SER A 213 -14.76 9.17 13.15
CA SER A 213 -15.85 9.06 14.12
C SER A 213 -15.42 8.25 15.36
N PRO A 214 -16.16 8.34 16.48
CA PRO A 214 -15.92 7.47 17.64
C PRO A 214 -16.03 5.96 17.35
N LEU A 215 -16.63 5.59 16.21
CA LEU A 215 -16.72 4.20 15.73
C LEU A 215 -15.59 3.84 14.75
N GLY A 216 -14.56 4.68 14.62
CA GLY A 216 -13.42 4.43 13.72
C GLY A 216 -13.68 4.72 12.23
N ARG A 217 -14.85 5.28 11.87
CA ARG A 217 -15.19 5.55 10.46
C ARG A 217 -14.50 6.82 9.96
N ILE A 218 -13.88 6.74 8.79
CA ILE A 218 -13.17 7.85 8.15
C ILE A 218 -14.10 8.59 7.19
N SER A 219 -14.05 9.92 7.19
CA SER A 219 -14.77 10.80 6.27
C SER A 219 -13.93 12.00 5.85
N ARG A 220 -14.10 12.46 4.61
CA ARG A 220 -13.50 13.71 4.10
C ARG A 220 -14.28 14.96 4.49
N ALA A 221 -15.48 14.83 5.07
CA ALA A 221 -16.30 15.98 5.43
C ALA A 221 -15.65 16.76 6.58
N LYS A 222 -15.53 18.08 6.43
CA LYS A 222 -15.13 18.96 7.53
C LYS A 222 -16.18 18.88 8.64
N ALA A 223 -15.80 18.28 9.76
CA ALA A 223 -16.61 18.19 10.97
C ALA A 223 -15.78 18.69 12.18
N LYS A 224 -16.44 18.84 13.33
CA LYS A 224 -15.73 19.13 14.58
C LYS A 224 -14.77 17.96 14.88
N GLY A 225 -13.50 18.26 15.13
CA GLY A 225 -12.46 17.22 15.31
C GLY A 225 -11.75 16.77 14.03
N THR A 226 -11.85 17.56 12.95
CA THR A 226 -11.09 17.33 11.72
C THR A 226 -9.58 17.31 12.01
N VAL A 227 -8.90 16.30 11.50
CA VAL A 227 -7.45 16.15 11.53
C VAL A 227 -6.86 16.78 10.27
N GLU A 228 -5.89 17.66 10.49
CA GLU A 228 -5.14 18.32 9.43
C GLU A 228 -3.76 17.70 9.27
N PHE A 229 -3.30 17.68 8.02
CA PHE A 229 -2.02 17.11 7.62
C PHE A 229 -1.12 18.18 7.02
N TYR A 230 0.18 18.05 7.27
CA TYR A 230 1.18 19.04 6.89
C TYR A 230 2.25 18.39 6.01
N TRP A 231 2.51 18.97 4.84
CA TRP A 231 3.53 18.47 3.91
C TRP A 231 4.95 18.74 4.41
#